data_AF-A0A812GBQ6-F1
#
_entry.id   AF-A0A812GBQ6-F1
#
_cell.length_a   1.000
_cell.length_b   1.000
_cell.length_c   1.000
_cell.angle_alpha   90.00
_cell.angle_beta   90.00
_cell.angle_gamma   90.00
#
_symmetry.space_group_name_H-M   'P 1'
#
loop_
_entity.id
_entity.type
_entity.pdbx_description
1 polymer ?
#
loop_
_entity_poly.entity_id
_entity_poly.type
_entity_poly.pdbx_seq_one_letter_code
_entity_poly.pdbx_strand_id
1 'polypeptide(L)'
;MDNALKKYSIETTDYQVGQDNVQKWGFDIHNPVFGISAGLVILCLISLLIVEPTTAREALNGLKNGIIADFDLFFMWSANFFILFAIAILLSPLGKIRIGGKEARAEHSTVSWLSMLFAAGMGIGLLFWSVAEPTAYFTDWYGTPLNVEPYTEDAKSLAMAATMFHWGIHGWAIYAIVALSLAFFAFNKGLPLSLRSAFYPLVGDKAWGWFGHIIDILAVLSTLFGLATSLGLGAQQATSGINHVFGLEGGIGMQMIVIAFVTFIAVLSVIRGIHGGVKLLSNINMMVAFALLAFVIYISFNIAIASIWDSTVAYAQNIVALSNPHGREDTEWMHGWTVFYWAWWVSWSPFVGMFIARVSKGRTVREFIFAVIVIPTVVTLIWMSVFGGIALDQVVNKVGELGANGLTDISLTLFHVYDAMPFSSIISVLSIVLILVFFITSSDSGSLVIDSITAGGKIDAPVPQRIFWACIEGSIAAVMLWIGGKEALQALQSGVVATGLPFTLVLLVMCVSLIKGLRSELPAYKGDAILPATAR
;
A
#
# COMPACT_ATOMS: atom_id res chain seq x y z
N MET A 1 35.43 -17.91 2.78
CA MET A 1 34.47 -16.81 2.57
C MET A 1 33.18 -17.34 1.92
N ASP A 2 33.29 -18.21 0.90
CA ASP A 2 32.16 -18.83 0.19
C ASP A 2 31.12 -19.54 1.08
N ASN A 3 31.53 -20.38 2.03
CA ASN A 3 30.56 -21.08 2.89
C ASN A 3 29.69 -20.15 3.74
N ALA A 4 30.16 -18.95 4.09
CA ALA A 4 29.36 -17.98 4.84
C ALA A 4 28.32 -17.29 3.95
N LEU A 5 28.68 -16.98 2.69
CA LEU A 5 27.78 -16.39 1.70
C LEU A 5 26.70 -17.36 1.24
N LYS A 6 27.06 -18.64 1.09
CA LYS A 6 26.10 -19.71 0.77
C LYS A 6 25.09 -19.98 1.88
N LYS A 7 25.34 -19.53 3.12
CA LYS A 7 24.40 -19.73 4.22
C LYS A 7 23.04 -19.09 3.89
N TYR A 8 21.99 -19.89 4.01
CA TYR A 8 20.61 -19.52 3.67
C TYR A 8 20.37 -19.25 2.18
N SER A 9 21.20 -19.79 1.30
CA SER A 9 21.01 -19.68 -0.15
C SER A 9 20.22 -20.85 -0.71
N ILE A 10 19.77 -20.72 -1.96
CA ILE A 10 19.13 -21.82 -2.69
C ILE A 10 20.04 -23.06 -2.77
N GLU A 11 21.36 -22.88 -2.72
CA GLU A 11 22.33 -23.99 -2.74
C GLU A 11 22.35 -24.82 -1.44
N THR A 12 21.71 -24.35 -0.37
CA THR A 12 21.66 -25.08 0.92
C THR A 12 20.37 -25.89 1.11
N THR A 13 19.57 -26.03 0.05
CA THR A 13 18.33 -26.80 0.05
C THR A 13 18.19 -27.56 -1.27
N ASP A 14 17.46 -28.68 -1.25
CA ASP A 14 17.13 -29.43 -2.46
C ASP A 14 15.89 -28.85 -3.19
N TYR A 15 15.34 -27.74 -2.70
CA TYR A 15 14.15 -27.09 -3.25
C TYR A 15 14.38 -26.59 -4.68
N GLN A 16 13.45 -26.92 -5.58
CA GLN A 16 13.43 -26.38 -6.94
C GLN A 16 12.21 -25.47 -7.15
N VAL A 17 12.44 -24.32 -7.80
CA VAL A 17 11.36 -23.35 -8.06
C VAL A 17 10.29 -24.00 -8.93
N GLY A 18 9.06 -24.03 -8.39
CA GLY A 18 7.92 -24.64 -9.07
C GLY A 18 7.81 -26.16 -8.95
N GLN A 19 8.58 -26.82 -8.07
CA GLN A 19 8.49 -28.27 -7.84
C GLN A 19 7.08 -28.72 -7.40
N ASP A 20 6.35 -27.86 -6.68
CA ASP A 20 4.99 -28.14 -6.20
C ASP A 20 3.92 -27.55 -7.13
N ASN A 21 4.30 -27.10 -8.32
CA ASN A 21 3.35 -26.53 -9.27
C ASN A 21 2.62 -27.61 -10.05
N VAL A 22 1.32 -27.40 -10.25
CA VAL A 22 0.47 -28.22 -11.09
C VAL A 22 0.18 -27.45 -12.37
N GLN A 23 0.61 -28.00 -13.51
CA GLN A 23 0.35 -27.42 -14.82
C GLN A 23 -0.84 -28.11 -15.50
N LYS A 24 -2.01 -27.46 -15.52
CA LYS A 24 -3.24 -27.97 -16.15
C LYS A 24 -4.10 -26.83 -16.70
N TRP A 25 -4.82 -27.06 -17.79
CA TRP A 25 -5.78 -26.10 -18.38
C TRP A 25 -5.21 -24.70 -18.70
N GLY A 26 -3.91 -24.60 -18.99
CA GLY A 26 -3.22 -23.33 -19.20
C GLY A 26 -2.85 -22.59 -17.92
N PHE A 27 -3.04 -23.22 -16.76
CA PHE A 27 -2.58 -22.77 -15.45
C PHE A 27 -1.26 -23.47 -15.09
N ASP A 28 -0.43 -22.78 -14.31
CA ASP A 28 0.82 -23.23 -13.67
C ASP A 28 0.75 -22.75 -12.23
N ILE A 29 0.00 -23.49 -11.40
CA ILE A 29 -0.41 -23.08 -10.06
C ILE A 29 0.40 -23.79 -9.00
N HIS A 30 0.84 -23.06 -7.99
CA HIS A 30 1.50 -23.61 -6.81
C HIS A 30 0.46 -24.24 -5.89
N ASN A 31 0.49 -25.57 -5.78
CA ASN A 31 -0.40 -26.35 -4.95
C ASN A 31 0.21 -26.48 -3.53
N PRO A 32 -0.53 -26.21 -2.44
CA PRO A 32 -1.97 -25.91 -2.36
C PRO A 32 -2.34 -24.42 -2.34
N VAL A 33 -1.37 -23.50 -2.44
CA VAL A 33 -1.58 -22.05 -2.21
C VAL A 33 -2.65 -21.47 -3.12
N PHE A 34 -2.61 -21.74 -4.43
CA PHE A 34 -3.63 -21.22 -5.35
C PHE A 34 -5.02 -21.72 -4.97
N GLY A 35 -5.19 -23.04 -4.82
CA GLY A 35 -6.48 -23.67 -4.57
C GLY A 35 -7.11 -23.26 -3.25
N ILE A 36 -6.31 -23.18 -2.18
CA ILE A 36 -6.82 -22.75 -0.87
C ILE A 36 -7.18 -21.27 -0.90
N SER A 37 -6.31 -20.40 -1.45
CA SER A 37 -6.59 -18.96 -1.49
C SER A 37 -7.84 -18.65 -2.32
N ALA A 38 -7.93 -19.23 -3.53
CA ALA A 38 -9.10 -19.10 -4.38
C ALA A 38 -10.36 -19.67 -3.71
N GLY A 39 -10.25 -20.85 -3.08
CA GLY A 39 -11.37 -21.49 -2.39
C GLY A 39 -11.89 -20.68 -1.20
N LEU A 40 -11.00 -20.12 -0.37
CA LEU A 40 -11.37 -19.28 0.78
C LEU A 40 -12.06 -17.99 0.33
N VAL A 41 -11.57 -17.35 -0.73
CA VAL A 41 -12.16 -16.13 -1.27
C VAL A 41 -13.51 -16.41 -1.91
N ILE A 42 -13.62 -17.45 -2.74
CA ILE A 42 -14.89 -17.84 -3.35
C ILE A 42 -15.91 -18.22 -2.28
N LEU A 43 -15.51 -18.96 -1.25
CA LEU A 43 -16.37 -19.29 -0.12
C LEU A 43 -16.85 -18.02 0.59
N CYS A 44 -15.94 -17.08 0.87
CA CYS A 44 -16.29 -15.79 1.46
C CYS A 44 -17.31 -15.03 0.61
N LEU A 45 -17.07 -14.90 -0.70
CA LEU A 45 -17.99 -14.23 -1.62
C LEU A 45 -19.36 -14.90 -1.69
N ILE A 46 -19.41 -16.23 -1.78
CA ILE A 46 -20.67 -16.99 -1.79
C ILE A 46 -21.42 -16.81 -0.48
N SER A 47 -20.75 -16.91 0.67
CA SER A 47 -21.36 -16.68 1.99
C SER A 47 -21.93 -15.27 2.09
N LEU A 48 -21.17 -14.27 1.65
CA LEU A 48 -21.58 -12.87 1.65
C LEU A 48 -22.76 -12.58 0.71
N LEU A 49 -22.90 -13.33 -0.40
CA LEU A 49 -24.03 -13.19 -1.34
C LEU A 49 -25.30 -13.93 -0.90
N ILE A 50 -25.19 -14.99 -0.07
CA ILE A 50 -26.33 -15.76 0.43
C ILE A 50 -26.93 -15.13 1.69
N VAL A 51 -26.08 -14.54 2.54
CA VAL A 51 -26.51 -13.89 3.79
C VAL A 51 -27.15 -12.54 3.49
N GLU A 52 -28.16 -12.17 4.29
CA GLU A 52 -28.78 -10.84 4.17
C GLU A 52 -27.73 -9.73 4.39
N PRO A 53 -27.67 -8.70 3.53
CA PRO A 53 -26.64 -7.65 3.59
C PRO A 53 -26.49 -6.98 4.97
N THR A 54 -27.60 -6.77 5.68
CA THR A 54 -27.63 -6.20 7.03
C THR A 54 -26.87 -7.06 8.02
N THR A 55 -27.16 -8.37 8.06
CA THR A 55 -26.51 -9.35 8.93
C THR A 55 -25.03 -9.49 8.58
N ALA A 56 -24.70 -9.56 7.28
CA ALA A 56 -23.32 -9.65 6.81
C ALA A 56 -22.51 -8.41 7.24
N ARG A 57 -23.07 -7.21 7.07
CA ARG A 57 -22.46 -5.94 7.47
C ARG A 57 -22.22 -5.85 8.97
N GLU A 58 -23.20 -6.23 9.80
CA GLU A 58 -23.05 -6.25 11.25
C GLU A 58 -21.94 -7.21 11.70
N ALA A 59 -21.88 -8.42 11.12
CA ALA A 59 -20.83 -9.39 11.42
C ALA A 59 -19.44 -8.89 11.01
N LEU A 60 -19.31 -8.29 9.82
CA LEU A 60 -18.05 -7.71 9.33
C LEU A 60 -17.59 -6.53 10.19
N ASN A 61 -18.51 -5.64 10.56
CA ASN A 61 -18.22 -4.50 11.42
C ASN A 61 -17.86 -4.94 12.84
N GLY A 62 -18.56 -5.93 13.39
CA GLY A 62 -18.26 -6.51 14.69
C GLY A 62 -16.86 -7.15 14.72
N LEU A 63 -16.51 -7.93 13.69
CA LEU A 63 -15.17 -8.51 13.56
C LEU A 63 -14.09 -7.42 13.47
N LYS A 64 -14.30 -6.41 12.61
CA LYS A 64 -13.38 -5.30 12.42
C LYS A 64 -13.14 -4.55 13.74
N ASN A 65 -14.21 -4.13 14.40
CA ASN A 65 -14.15 -3.32 15.60
C ASN A 65 -13.57 -4.12 16.78
N GLY A 66 -13.89 -5.41 16.90
CA GLY A 66 -13.29 -6.29 17.90
C GLY A 66 -11.77 -6.42 17.72
N ILE A 67 -11.31 -6.65 16.49
CA ILE A 67 -9.86 -6.71 16.21
C ILE A 67 -9.18 -5.37 16.54
N ILE A 68 -9.77 -4.25 16.12
CA ILE A 68 -9.19 -2.93 16.38
C ILE A 68 -9.11 -2.66 17.89
N ALA A 69 -10.19 -2.91 18.63
CA ALA A 69 -10.23 -2.66 20.08
C ALA A 69 -9.26 -3.56 20.87
N ASP A 70 -9.14 -4.84 20.49
CA ASP A 70 -8.30 -5.79 21.22
C ASP A 70 -6.81 -5.71 20.84
N PHE A 71 -6.49 -5.23 19.63
CA PHE A 71 -5.13 -5.24 19.07
C PHE A 71 -4.59 -3.85 18.67
N ASP A 72 -5.19 -2.75 19.12
CA ASP A 72 -4.72 -1.40 18.82
C ASP A 72 -3.25 -1.17 19.21
N LEU A 73 -2.86 -1.54 20.42
CA LEU A 73 -1.49 -1.44 20.93
C LEU A 73 -0.54 -2.25 20.06
N PHE A 74 -0.97 -3.43 19.60
CA PHE A 74 -0.15 -4.30 18.76
C PHE A 74 0.12 -3.66 17.40
N PHE A 75 -0.92 -3.12 16.74
CA PHE A 75 -0.74 -2.41 15.47
C PHE A 75 0.14 -1.17 15.62
N MET A 76 -0.13 -0.34 16.64
CA MET A 76 0.62 0.89 16.89
C MET A 76 2.10 0.62 17.17
N TRP A 77 2.40 -0.30 18.08
CA TRP A 77 3.79 -0.66 18.38
C TRP A 77 4.48 -1.33 17.20
N SER A 78 3.77 -2.11 16.38
CA SER A 78 4.33 -2.72 15.18
C SER A 78 4.75 -1.66 14.15
N ALA A 79 3.88 -0.69 13.86
CA ALA A 79 4.18 0.42 12.96
C ALA A 79 5.42 1.22 13.43
N ASN A 80 5.47 1.57 14.72
CA ASN A 80 6.62 2.23 15.33
C ASN A 80 7.89 1.37 15.23
N PHE A 81 7.78 0.08 15.51
CA PHE A 81 8.89 -0.86 15.46
C PHE A 81 9.50 -0.93 14.05
N PHE A 82 8.70 -0.94 12.99
CA PHE A 82 9.23 -1.00 11.62
C PHE A 82 10.08 0.22 11.25
N ILE A 83 9.72 1.42 11.73
CA ILE A 83 10.56 2.63 11.57
C ILE A 83 11.87 2.46 12.32
N LEU A 84 11.80 2.10 13.60
CA LEU A 84 13.00 1.96 14.44
C LEU A 84 13.93 0.89 13.87
N PHE A 85 13.38 -0.21 13.37
CA PHE A 85 14.12 -1.27 12.70
C PHE A 85 14.78 -0.79 11.41
N ALA A 86 14.05 -0.06 10.56
CA ALA A 86 14.60 0.51 9.32
C ALA A 86 15.76 1.48 9.61
N ILE A 87 15.59 2.38 10.59
CA ILE A 87 16.63 3.31 11.05
C ILE A 87 17.84 2.54 11.59
N ALA A 88 17.62 1.52 12.41
CA ALA A 88 18.70 0.70 12.95
C ALA A 88 19.51 0.02 11.84
N ILE A 89 18.87 -0.55 10.81
CA ILE A 89 19.59 -1.11 9.66
C ILE A 89 20.34 -0.04 8.89
N LEU A 90 19.69 1.09 8.59
CA LEU A 90 20.24 2.21 7.83
C LEU A 90 21.55 2.73 8.45
N LEU A 91 21.60 2.88 9.77
CA LEU A 91 22.76 3.34 10.53
C LEU A 91 23.81 2.24 10.76
N SER A 92 23.41 0.96 10.75
CA SER A 92 24.32 -0.17 11.01
C SER A 92 25.28 -0.47 9.86
N PRO A 93 26.30 -1.32 10.08
CA PRO A 93 27.13 -1.88 9.01
C PRO A 93 26.36 -2.72 7.98
N LEU A 94 25.16 -3.23 8.33
CA LEU A 94 24.31 -3.98 7.40
C LEU A 94 23.87 -3.11 6.22
N GLY A 95 23.76 -1.79 6.40
CA GLY A 95 23.43 -0.84 5.33
C GLY A 95 24.44 -0.82 4.17
N LYS A 96 25.66 -1.32 4.36
CA LYS A 96 26.69 -1.39 3.31
C LYS A 96 26.49 -2.55 2.34
N ILE A 97 25.68 -3.54 2.71
CA ILE A 97 25.42 -4.72 1.87
C ILE A 97 24.76 -4.26 0.58
N ARG A 98 25.21 -4.79 -0.56
CA ARG A 98 24.61 -4.53 -1.86
C ARG A 98 23.64 -5.65 -2.23
N ILE A 99 22.44 -5.26 -2.66
CA ILE A 99 21.38 -6.17 -3.12
C ILE A 99 21.85 -6.82 -4.42
N GLY A 100 21.90 -8.16 -4.44
CA GLY A 100 22.45 -8.93 -5.56
C GLY A 100 23.94 -9.30 -5.45
N GLY A 101 24.60 -8.95 -4.33
CA GLY A 101 26.02 -9.24 -4.09
C GLY A 101 26.94 -8.03 -4.31
N LYS A 102 28.21 -8.16 -3.88
CA LYS A 102 29.19 -7.06 -3.81
C LYS A 102 29.41 -6.36 -5.17
N GLU A 103 29.47 -7.14 -6.23
CA GLU A 103 29.74 -6.69 -7.61
C GLU A 103 28.46 -6.39 -8.42
N ALA A 104 27.28 -6.51 -7.82
CA ALA A 104 26.03 -6.22 -8.52
C ALA A 104 25.98 -4.76 -8.97
N ARG A 105 25.48 -4.51 -10.18
CA ARG A 105 25.25 -3.17 -10.69
C ARG A 105 23.76 -2.89 -10.76
N ALA A 106 23.38 -1.62 -10.60
CA ALA A 106 21.99 -1.22 -10.70
C ALA A 106 21.46 -1.50 -12.12
N GLU A 107 20.34 -2.22 -12.21
CA GLU A 107 19.71 -2.54 -13.50
C GLU A 107 18.97 -1.33 -14.10
N HIS A 108 18.56 -0.40 -13.24
CA HIS A 108 17.92 0.85 -13.62
C HIS A 108 18.76 2.06 -13.18
N SER A 109 18.73 3.14 -13.97
CA SER A 109 19.33 4.42 -13.55
C SER A 109 18.65 4.93 -12.28
N THR A 110 19.34 5.74 -11.48
CA THR A 110 18.79 6.26 -10.22
C THR A 110 17.49 7.05 -10.44
N VAL A 111 17.42 7.89 -11.47
CA VAL A 111 16.20 8.64 -11.80
C VAL A 111 15.05 7.68 -12.15
N SER A 112 15.30 6.71 -13.03
CA SER A 112 14.28 5.73 -13.42
C SER A 112 13.80 4.91 -12.23
N TRP A 113 14.71 4.51 -11.34
CA TRP A 113 14.37 3.75 -10.14
C TRP A 113 13.49 4.57 -9.19
N LEU A 114 13.87 5.81 -8.89
CA LEU A 114 13.07 6.68 -8.02
C LEU A 114 11.68 6.96 -8.60
N SER A 115 11.57 7.18 -9.92
CA SER A 115 10.27 7.33 -10.58
C SER A 115 9.39 6.09 -10.45
N MET A 116 9.99 4.88 -10.56
CA MET A 116 9.25 3.63 -10.38
C MET A 116 8.84 3.37 -8.93
N LEU A 117 9.67 3.71 -7.95
CA LEU A 117 9.31 3.60 -6.52
C LEU A 117 8.07 4.43 -6.22
N PHE A 118 8.03 5.65 -6.76
CA PHE A 118 6.88 6.52 -6.64
C PHE A 118 5.63 5.91 -7.31
N ALA A 119 5.75 5.45 -8.56
CA ALA A 119 4.64 4.84 -9.28
C ALA A 119 4.08 3.57 -8.60
N ALA A 120 4.89 2.86 -7.83
CA ALA A 120 4.53 1.60 -7.18
C ALA A 120 3.59 1.75 -5.98
N GLY A 121 3.79 2.80 -5.17
CA GLY A 121 3.05 2.97 -3.91
C GLY A 121 2.02 4.10 -3.94
N MET A 122 1.93 4.85 -5.03
CA MET A 122 0.89 5.87 -5.21
C MET A 122 -0.36 5.22 -5.84
N GLY A 123 -1.51 5.42 -5.21
CA GLY A 123 -2.79 4.87 -5.66
C GLY A 123 -3.96 5.82 -5.45
N ILE A 124 -5.17 5.28 -5.64
CA ILE A 124 -6.46 5.97 -5.47
C ILE A 124 -6.52 6.70 -4.12
N GLY A 125 -5.93 6.10 -3.07
CA GLY A 125 -5.96 6.64 -1.73
C GLY A 125 -5.45 8.08 -1.63
N LEU A 126 -4.52 8.52 -2.47
CA LEU A 126 -4.04 9.91 -2.43
C LEU A 126 -5.09 10.90 -2.94
N LEU A 127 -5.79 10.59 -4.03
CA LEU A 127 -6.87 11.45 -4.50
C LEU A 127 -8.06 11.45 -3.54
N PHE A 128 -8.37 10.29 -2.97
CA PHE A 128 -9.47 10.13 -2.04
C PHE A 128 -9.20 10.86 -0.73
N TRP A 129 -8.11 10.51 -0.06
CA TRP A 129 -7.84 10.92 1.32
C TRP A 129 -7.12 12.26 1.43
N SER A 130 -6.45 12.76 0.39
CA SER A 130 -5.75 14.06 0.47
C SER A 130 -6.63 15.25 0.82
N VAL A 131 -7.92 15.18 0.49
CA VAL A 131 -8.91 16.19 0.84
C VAL A 131 -9.77 15.72 2.01
N ALA A 132 -10.31 14.51 1.90
CA ALA A 132 -11.27 13.97 2.85
C ALA A 132 -10.70 13.83 4.27
N GLU A 133 -9.47 13.30 4.40
CA GLU A 133 -8.87 12.98 5.68
C GLU A 133 -8.54 14.21 6.54
N PRO A 134 -7.77 15.20 6.05
CA PRO A 134 -7.50 16.39 6.86
C PRO A 134 -8.79 17.16 7.17
N THR A 135 -9.75 17.20 6.24
CA THR A 135 -11.05 17.83 6.50
C THR A 135 -11.81 17.08 7.60
N ALA A 136 -11.87 15.74 7.56
CA ALA A 136 -12.50 14.92 8.59
C ALA A 136 -11.91 15.18 9.98
N TYR A 137 -10.58 15.33 10.07
CA TYR A 137 -9.87 15.59 11.32
C TYR A 137 -10.13 16.98 11.86
N PHE A 138 -10.22 17.97 10.97
CA PHE A 138 -10.49 19.35 11.36
C PHE A 138 -11.94 19.56 11.80
N THR A 139 -12.88 18.84 11.19
CA THR A 139 -14.33 18.99 11.41
C THR A 139 -14.94 17.99 12.40
N ASP A 140 -14.12 17.13 13.02
CA ASP A 140 -14.56 16.07 13.95
C ASP A 140 -15.57 15.09 13.33
N TRP A 141 -15.37 14.69 12.07
CA TRP A 141 -16.29 13.75 11.41
C TRP A 141 -16.23 12.35 12.04
N TYR A 142 -15.07 11.94 12.53
CA TYR A 142 -14.86 10.65 13.19
C TYR A 142 -13.71 10.75 14.20
N GLY A 143 -13.86 11.71 15.13
CA GLY A 143 -12.84 12.08 16.10
C GLY A 143 -11.79 13.05 15.55
N THR A 144 -11.19 13.82 16.45
CA THR A 144 -10.01 14.65 16.17
C THR A 144 -8.73 13.98 16.69
N PRO A 145 -7.57 14.17 16.01
CA PRO A 145 -6.30 13.65 16.50
C PRO A 145 -5.95 14.28 17.86
N LEU A 146 -5.45 13.48 18.79
CA LEU A 146 -5.09 13.89 20.16
C LEU A 146 -6.19 14.66 20.91
N ASN A 147 -7.45 14.47 20.53
CA ASN A 147 -8.63 15.08 21.16
C ASN A 147 -8.57 16.62 21.16
N VAL A 148 -7.97 17.21 20.12
CA VAL A 148 -7.92 18.66 19.91
C VAL A 148 -9.31 19.22 19.62
N GLU A 149 -9.61 20.41 20.12
CA GLU A 149 -10.89 21.07 19.84
C GLU A 149 -11.04 21.35 18.34
N PRO A 150 -12.11 20.88 17.67
CA PRO A 150 -12.28 21.04 16.23
C PRO A 150 -12.47 22.50 15.82
N TYR A 151 -12.26 22.79 14.54
CA TYR A 151 -12.37 24.15 13.97
C TYR A 151 -11.43 25.21 14.58
N THR A 152 -10.35 24.79 15.24
CA THR A 152 -9.30 25.67 15.78
C THR A 152 -8.04 25.65 14.92
N GLU A 153 -7.16 26.66 15.05
CA GLU A 153 -5.86 26.65 14.35
C GLU A 153 -4.99 25.45 14.79
N ASP A 154 -5.07 25.05 16.05
CA ASP A 154 -4.39 23.84 16.54
C ASP A 154 -4.94 22.58 15.86
N ALA A 155 -6.27 22.47 15.69
CA ALA A 155 -6.87 21.36 14.94
C ALA A 155 -6.48 21.37 13.47
N LYS A 156 -6.35 22.53 12.84
CA LYS A 156 -5.88 22.64 11.45
C LYS A 156 -4.44 22.11 11.30
N SER A 157 -3.55 22.54 12.19
CA SER A 157 -2.17 22.07 12.24
C SER A 157 -2.10 20.55 12.47
N LEU A 158 -2.86 20.07 13.47
CA LEU A 158 -2.83 18.67 13.86
C LEU A 158 -3.52 17.74 12.85
N ALA A 159 -4.55 18.22 12.13
CA ALA A 159 -5.16 17.52 11.01
C ALA A 159 -4.12 17.20 9.93
N MET A 160 -3.35 18.20 9.50
CA MET A 160 -2.30 17.99 8.50
C MET A 160 -1.16 17.11 9.02
N ALA A 161 -0.75 17.28 10.28
CA ALA A 161 0.25 16.43 10.90
C ALA A 161 -0.19 14.96 10.95
N ALA A 162 -1.46 14.72 11.28
CA ALA A 162 -2.05 13.40 11.40
C ALA A 162 -2.26 12.73 10.04
N THR A 163 -2.67 13.48 9.01
CA THR A 163 -2.66 12.99 7.63
C THR A 163 -1.26 12.57 7.20
N MET A 164 -0.23 13.37 7.51
CA MET A 164 1.15 12.99 7.21
C MET A 164 1.66 11.83 8.05
N PHE A 165 1.16 11.65 9.26
CA PHE A 165 1.45 10.48 10.07
C PHE A 165 0.96 9.19 9.41
N HIS A 166 -0.25 9.18 8.85
CA HIS A 166 -0.79 7.99 8.16
C HIS A 166 -0.15 7.71 6.79
N TRP A 167 0.29 8.75 6.08
CA TRP A 167 0.77 8.63 4.70
C TRP A 167 2.29 8.84 4.52
N GLY A 168 2.99 9.13 5.62
CA GLY A 168 4.43 9.38 5.67
C GLY A 168 5.24 8.17 6.09
N ILE A 169 6.26 8.39 6.93
CA ILE A 169 7.35 7.43 7.14
C ILE A 169 6.89 6.08 7.69
N HIS A 170 5.80 6.02 8.47
CA HIS A 170 5.25 4.80 9.05
C HIS A 170 4.80 3.81 7.97
N GLY A 171 3.95 4.26 7.04
CA GLY A 171 3.45 3.44 5.93
C GLY A 171 4.58 2.92 5.04
N TRP A 172 5.50 3.81 4.65
CA TRP A 172 6.63 3.44 3.79
C TRP A 172 7.66 2.55 4.48
N ALA A 173 7.82 2.65 5.80
CA ALA A 173 8.67 1.72 6.55
C ALA A 173 8.15 0.28 6.46
N ILE A 174 6.84 0.08 6.57
CA ILE A 174 6.20 -1.26 6.41
C ILE A 174 6.55 -1.85 5.04
N TYR A 175 6.41 -1.07 3.97
CA TYR A 175 6.78 -1.51 2.62
C TYR A 175 8.28 -1.78 2.48
N ALA A 176 9.14 -0.93 3.07
CA ALA A 176 10.58 -1.10 3.01
C ALA A 176 11.03 -2.44 3.62
N ILE A 177 10.39 -2.91 4.70
CA ILE A 177 10.71 -4.21 5.32
C ILE A 177 10.46 -5.37 4.38
N VAL A 178 9.26 -5.43 3.80
CA VAL A 178 8.89 -6.52 2.89
C VAL A 178 9.74 -6.47 1.64
N ALA A 179 9.88 -5.28 1.05
CA ALA A 179 10.64 -5.07 -0.16
C ALA A 179 12.12 -5.44 0.01
N LEU A 180 12.76 -5.01 1.10
CA LEU A 180 14.14 -5.35 1.40
C LEU A 180 14.32 -6.85 1.63
N SER A 181 13.38 -7.47 2.35
CA SER A 181 13.41 -8.92 2.61
C SER A 181 13.33 -9.71 1.31
N LEU A 182 12.35 -9.40 0.46
CA LEU A 182 12.19 -10.05 -0.84
C LEU A 182 13.41 -9.81 -1.75
N ALA A 183 13.88 -8.57 -1.87
CA ALA A 183 15.03 -8.24 -2.71
C ALA A 183 16.30 -8.95 -2.24
N PHE A 184 16.56 -8.95 -0.92
CA PHE A 184 17.74 -9.58 -0.35
C PHE A 184 17.73 -11.11 -0.58
N PHE A 185 16.66 -11.79 -0.20
CA PHE A 185 16.60 -13.25 -0.32
C PHE A 185 16.54 -13.73 -1.78
N ALA A 186 15.88 -12.96 -2.65
CA ALA A 186 15.88 -13.29 -4.07
C ALA A 186 17.27 -13.07 -4.71
N PHE A 187 17.87 -11.91 -4.52
CA PHE A 187 19.05 -11.53 -5.30
C PHE A 187 20.39 -11.87 -4.65
N ASN A 188 20.50 -11.82 -3.31
CA ASN A 188 21.73 -12.23 -2.62
C ASN A 188 21.75 -13.74 -2.36
N LYS A 189 20.59 -14.35 -2.11
CA LYS A 189 20.48 -15.77 -1.72
C LYS A 189 19.95 -16.69 -2.82
N GLY A 190 19.51 -16.13 -3.96
CA GLY A 190 19.02 -16.92 -5.09
C GLY A 190 17.70 -17.65 -4.82
N LEU A 191 17.01 -17.33 -3.71
CA LEU A 191 15.74 -17.95 -3.37
C LEU A 191 14.62 -17.44 -4.29
N PRO A 192 13.48 -18.16 -4.41
CA PRO A 192 12.33 -17.65 -5.15
C PRO A 192 11.90 -16.28 -4.63
N LEU A 193 11.43 -15.39 -5.52
CA LEU A 193 10.83 -14.11 -5.14
C LEU A 193 9.42 -14.33 -4.57
N SER A 194 9.35 -14.91 -3.38
CA SER A 194 8.13 -15.23 -2.64
C SER A 194 8.32 -14.89 -1.16
N LEU A 195 7.21 -14.61 -0.46
CA LEU A 195 7.19 -14.22 0.94
C LEU A 195 7.75 -15.33 1.84
N ARG A 196 7.43 -16.61 1.55
CA ARG A 196 8.00 -17.76 2.28
C ARG A 196 9.53 -17.80 2.30
N SER A 197 10.19 -17.32 1.23
CA SER A 197 11.65 -17.35 1.11
C SER A 197 12.31 -16.52 2.21
N ALA A 198 11.63 -15.46 2.66
CA ALA A 198 12.09 -14.64 3.75
C ALA A 198 12.13 -15.39 5.09
N PHE A 199 11.51 -16.58 5.23
CA PHE A 199 11.50 -17.36 6.46
C PHE A 199 12.49 -18.52 6.48
N TYR A 200 13.11 -18.84 5.34
CA TYR A 200 14.10 -19.92 5.23
C TYR A 200 15.23 -19.83 6.30
N PRO A 201 15.80 -18.65 6.64
CA PRO A 201 16.79 -18.54 7.71
C PRO A 201 16.33 -18.89 9.13
N LEU A 202 15.02 -18.94 9.36
CA LEU A 202 14.42 -19.27 10.66
C LEU A 202 14.01 -20.73 10.73
N VAL A 203 13.36 -21.25 9.68
CA VAL A 203 12.69 -22.55 9.72
C VAL A 203 13.33 -23.61 8.81
N GLY A 204 14.35 -23.25 8.02
CA GLY A 204 14.98 -24.15 7.05
C GLY A 204 13.97 -24.65 6.02
N ASP A 205 14.09 -25.92 5.61
CA ASP A 205 13.25 -26.51 4.55
C ASP A 205 11.75 -26.56 4.88
N LYS A 206 11.35 -26.33 6.13
CA LYS A 206 9.93 -26.13 6.47
C LYS A 206 9.33 -24.93 5.74
N ALA A 207 10.14 -23.96 5.31
CA ALA A 207 9.72 -22.84 4.47
C ALA A 207 9.13 -23.30 3.13
N TRP A 208 9.46 -24.50 2.66
CA TRP A 208 8.98 -25.02 1.39
C TRP A 208 7.68 -25.84 1.51
N GLY A 209 7.33 -26.26 2.73
CA GLY A 209 6.08 -27.00 3.01
C GLY A 209 4.98 -26.12 3.59
N TRP A 210 4.12 -26.74 4.42
CA TRP A 210 2.92 -26.10 5.01
C TRP A 210 3.17 -24.77 5.72
N PHE A 211 4.31 -24.62 6.41
CA PHE A 211 4.64 -23.36 7.05
C PHE A 211 4.74 -22.23 6.01
N GLY A 212 5.46 -22.45 4.90
CA GLY A 212 5.54 -21.49 3.80
C GLY A 212 4.22 -21.32 3.05
N HIS A 213 3.44 -22.38 2.89
CA HIS A 213 2.10 -22.28 2.28
C HIS A 213 1.19 -21.34 3.07
N ILE A 214 1.18 -21.43 4.41
CA ILE A 214 0.38 -20.52 5.25
C ILE A 214 0.81 -19.07 5.05
N ILE A 215 2.13 -18.79 5.02
CA ILE A 215 2.65 -17.43 4.78
C ILE A 215 2.18 -16.89 3.43
N ASP A 216 2.30 -17.68 2.37
CA ASP A 216 1.91 -17.24 1.03
C ASP A 216 0.39 -17.10 0.89
N ILE A 217 -0.42 -17.98 1.51
CA ILE A 217 -1.88 -17.84 1.55
C ILE A 217 -2.28 -16.55 2.28
N LEU A 218 -1.67 -16.26 3.44
CA LEU A 218 -1.92 -15.00 4.16
C LEU A 218 -1.53 -13.79 3.31
N ALA A 219 -0.39 -13.85 2.61
CA ALA A 219 0.04 -12.77 1.72
C ALA A 219 -0.95 -12.54 0.56
N VAL A 220 -1.49 -13.60 -0.04
CA VAL A 220 -2.51 -13.53 -1.10
C VAL A 220 -3.79 -12.91 -0.57
N LEU A 221 -4.33 -13.43 0.53
CA LEU A 221 -5.59 -12.93 1.11
C LEU A 221 -5.45 -11.46 1.53
N SER A 222 -4.35 -11.11 2.18
CA SER A 222 -4.09 -9.74 2.63
C SER A 222 -3.97 -8.78 1.45
N THR A 223 -3.25 -9.19 0.39
CA THR A 223 -3.15 -8.40 -0.84
C THR A 223 -4.50 -8.22 -1.51
N LEU A 224 -5.32 -9.28 -1.63
CA LEU A 224 -6.63 -9.23 -2.27
C LEU A 224 -7.59 -8.27 -1.56
N PHE A 225 -7.74 -8.36 -0.24
CA PHE A 225 -8.62 -7.48 0.51
C PHE A 225 -8.08 -6.04 0.59
N GLY A 226 -6.76 -5.89 0.66
CA GLY A 226 -6.08 -4.60 0.53
C GLY A 226 -6.41 -3.91 -0.79
N LEU A 227 -6.19 -4.60 -1.91
CA LEU A 227 -6.47 -4.07 -3.25
C LEU A 227 -7.96 -3.78 -3.39
N ALA A 228 -8.83 -4.75 -3.10
CA ALA A 228 -10.28 -4.61 -3.24
C ALA A 228 -10.86 -3.41 -2.49
N THR A 229 -10.31 -3.07 -1.31
CA THR A 229 -10.67 -1.84 -0.58
C THR A 229 -10.39 -0.59 -1.39
N SER A 230 -9.20 -0.50 -1.98
CA SER A 230 -8.82 0.66 -2.80
C SER A 230 -9.62 0.73 -4.09
N LEU A 231 -9.89 -0.41 -4.71
CA LEU A 231 -10.76 -0.52 -5.89
C LEU A 231 -12.19 -0.06 -5.57
N GLY A 232 -12.75 -0.50 -4.43
CA GLY A 232 -14.06 -0.08 -3.96
C GLY A 232 -14.15 1.43 -3.72
N LEU A 233 -13.17 1.99 -3.01
CA LEU A 233 -13.05 3.45 -2.82
C LEU A 233 -12.98 4.21 -4.16
N GLY A 234 -12.19 3.70 -5.11
CA GLY A 234 -12.09 4.29 -6.45
C GLY A 234 -13.39 4.24 -7.22
N ALA A 235 -14.14 3.14 -7.13
CA ALA A 235 -15.46 3.04 -7.75
C ALA A 235 -16.44 4.05 -7.16
N GLN A 236 -16.44 4.23 -5.84
CA GLN A 236 -17.26 5.22 -5.16
C GLN A 236 -16.89 6.63 -5.62
N GLN A 237 -15.61 6.99 -5.58
CA GLN A 237 -15.15 8.33 -5.93
C GLN A 237 -15.35 8.65 -7.42
N ALA A 238 -15.09 7.69 -8.32
CA ALA A 238 -15.35 7.85 -9.74
C ALA A 238 -16.86 8.04 -10.02
N THR A 239 -17.71 7.26 -9.37
CA THR A 239 -19.18 7.39 -9.50
C THR A 239 -19.65 8.75 -9.00
N SER A 240 -19.20 9.16 -7.82
CA SER A 240 -19.52 10.46 -7.23
C SER A 240 -19.07 11.62 -8.12
N GLY A 241 -17.86 11.54 -8.68
CA GLY A 241 -17.37 12.52 -9.64
C GLY A 241 -18.17 12.57 -10.94
N ILE A 242 -18.51 11.42 -11.51
CA ILE A 242 -19.35 11.34 -12.73
C ILE A 242 -20.72 11.96 -12.47
N ASN A 243 -21.34 11.63 -11.33
CA ASN A 243 -22.62 12.20 -10.92
C ASN A 243 -22.54 13.73 -10.78
N HIS A 244 -21.52 14.20 -10.07
CA HIS A 244 -21.30 15.62 -9.83
C HIS A 244 -21.10 16.42 -11.12
N VAL A 245 -20.19 15.95 -11.99
CA VAL A 245 -19.80 16.69 -13.20
C VAL A 245 -20.86 16.63 -14.29
N PHE A 246 -21.53 15.49 -14.46
CA PHE A 246 -22.50 15.27 -15.55
C PHE A 246 -23.96 15.38 -15.10
N GLY A 247 -24.22 15.68 -13.83
CA GLY A 247 -25.58 15.79 -13.27
C GLY A 247 -26.35 14.47 -13.29
N LEU A 248 -25.65 13.35 -13.07
CA LEU A 248 -26.26 12.01 -13.02
C LEU A 248 -26.57 11.59 -11.58
N GLU A 249 -27.57 10.73 -11.38
CA GLU A 249 -27.91 10.16 -10.06
C GLU A 249 -27.51 8.68 -9.96
N GLY A 250 -26.23 8.40 -10.23
CA GLY A 250 -25.69 7.05 -10.15
C GLY A 250 -25.55 6.56 -8.71
N GLY A 251 -26.27 5.51 -8.34
CA GLY A 251 -26.07 4.83 -7.04
C GLY A 251 -25.12 3.64 -7.14
N ILE A 252 -25.37 2.61 -6.31
CA ILE A 252 -24.64 1.33 -6.33
C ILE A 252 -24.59 0.73 -7.75
N GLY A 253 -25.67 0.88 -8.55
CA GLY A 253 -25.69 0.40 -9.94
C GLY A 253 -24.60 1.01 -10.81
N MET A 254 -24.32 2.31 -10.68
CA MET A 254 -23.22 2.96 -11.42
C MET A 254 -21.86 2.50 -10.89
N GLN A 255 -21.71 2.33 -9.58
CA GLN A 255 -20.49 1.78 -8.98
C GLN A 255 -20.17 0.39 -9.54
N MET A 256 -21.19 -0.48 -9.69
CA MET A 256 -21.02 -1.81 -10.31
C MET A 256 -20.63 -1.71 -11.79
N ILE A 257 -21.20 -0.77 -12.54
CA ILE A 257 -20.80 -0.51 -13.94
C ILE A 257 -19.35 -0.06 -14.02
N VAL A 258 -18.92 0.86 -13.14
CA VAL A 258 -17.53 1.35 -13.07
C VAL A 258 -16.58 0.20 -12.76
N ILE A 259 -16.90 -0.65 -11.76
CA ILE A 259 -16.08 -1.81 -11.41
C ILE A 259 -16.00 -2.80 -12.58
N ALA A 260 -17.13 -3.13 -13.21
CA ALA A 260 -17.16 -4.05 -14.34
C ALA A 260 -16.34 -3.51 -15.53
N PHE A 261 -16.48 -2.22 -15.82
CA PHE A 261 -15.73 -1.53 -16.87
C PHE A 261 -14.22 -1.56 -16.59
N VAL A 262 -13.80 -1.14 -15.39
CA VAL A 262 -12.38 -1.11 -15.04
C VAL A 262 -11.79 -2.52 -15.00
N THR A 263 -12.49 -3.48 -14.42
CA THR A 263 -12.06 -4.89 -14.39
C THR A 263 -11.87 -5.42 -15.80
N PHE A 264 -12.78 -5.10 -16.73
CA PHE A 264 -12.64 -5.46 -18.14
C PHE A 264 -11.38 -4.86 -18.77
N ILE A 265 -11.10 -3.57 -18.55
CA ILE A 265 -9.88 -2.93 -19.07
C ILE A 265 -8.62 -3.52 -18.41
N ALA A 266 -8.64 -3.82 -17.12
CA ALA A 266 -7.54 -4.47 -16.42
C ALA A 266 -7.24 -5.85 -17.01
N VAL A 267 -8.27 -6.67 -17.28
CA VAL A 267 -8.13 -7.96 -17.98
C VAL A 267 -7.49 -7.78 -19.36
N LEU A 268 -7.88 -6.78 -20.15
CA LEU A 268 -7.24 -6.48 -21.42
C LEU A 268 -5.76 -6.08 -21.26
N SER A 269 -5.42 -5.35 -20.18
CA SER A 269 -4.03 -4.97 -19.87
C SER A 269 -3.18 -6.20 -19.51
N VAL A 270 -3.71 -7.05 -18.63
CA VAL A 270 -3.09 -8.30 -18.19
C VAL A 270 -2.80 -9.24 -19.37
N ILE A 271 -3.74 -9.35 -20.33
CA ILE A 271 -3.56 -10.14 -21.55
C ILE A 271 -2.40 -9.63 -22.40
N ARG A 272 -2.21 -8.30 -22.48
CA ARG A 272 -1.09 -7.67 -23.19
C ARG A 272 0.26 -7.85 -22.47
N GLY A 273 0.23 -8.19 -21.19
CA GLY A 273 1.40 -8.51 -20.37
C GLY A 273 2.23 -7.29 -19.94
N ILE A 274 3.26 -7.58 -19.14
CA ILE A 274 4.09 -6.60 -18.40
C ILE A 274 4.79 -5.60 -19.33
N HIS A 275 5.28 -6.06 -20.49
CA HIS A 275 6.02 -5.21 -21.43
C HIS A 275 5.15 -4.21 -22.20
N GLY A 276 3.82 -4.38 -22.18
CA GLY A 276 2.86 -3.52 -22.87
C GLY A 276 1.97 -2.73 -21.93
N GLY A 277 0.99 -3.40 -21.32
CA GLY A 277 -0.13 -2.77 -20.61
C GLY A 277 0.29 -2.01 -19.36
N VAL A 278 0.88 -2.72 -18.39
CA VAL A 278 1.32 -2.18 -17.09
C VAL A 278 2.19 -0.94 -17.25
N LYS A 279 3.23 -1.02 -18.10
CA LYS A 279 4.19 0.06 -18.28
C LYS A 279 3.55 1.30 -18.93
N LEU A 280 2.71 1.10 -19.95
CA LEU A 280 2.04 2.21 -20.64
C LEU A 280 1.07 2.93 -19.70
N LEU A 281 0.19 2.18 -19.03
CA LEU A 281 -0.79 2.73 -18.11
C LEU A 281 -0.13 3.46 -16.94
N SER A 282 0.91 2.86 -16.34
CA SER A 282 1.66 3.48 -15.25
C SER A 282 2.34 4.80 -15.66
N ASN A 283 2.93 4.87 -16.87
CA ASN A 283 3.54 6.12 -17.35
C ASN A 283 2.49 7.22 -17.61
N ILE A 284 1.36 6.89 -18.23
CA ILE A 284 0.26 7.83 -18.45
C ILE A 284 -0.27 8.34 -17.10
N ASN A 285 -0.51 7.41 -16.17
CA ASN A 285 -0.98 7.71 -14.82
C ASN A 285 -0.08 8.73 -14.12
N MET A 286 1.24 8.50 -14.15
CA MET A 286 2.21 9.39 -13.51
C MET A 286 2.28 10.75 -14.16
N MET A 287 2.28 10.80 -15.50
CA MET A 287 2.24 12.08 -16.21
C MET A 287 1.00 12.89 -15.86
N VAL A 288 -0.18 12.26 -15.84
CA VAL A 288 -1.45 12.93 -15.52
C VAL A 288 -1.48 13.39 -14.06
N ALA A 289 -1.04 12.54 -13.12
CA ALA A 289 -0.99 12.89 -11.70
C ALA A 289 -0.07 14.09 -11.44
N PHE A 290 1.15 14.08 -11.98
CA PHE A 290 2.08 15.21 -11.81
C PHE A 290 1.59 16.48 -12.52
N ALA A 291 0.97 16.35 -13.70
CA ALA A 291 0.38 17.48 -14.40
C ALA A 291 -0.76 18.10 -13.58
N LEU A 292 -1.64 17.28 -13.01
CA LEU A 292 -2.72 17.73 -12.12
C LEU A 292 -2.15 18.45 -10.89
N LEU A 293 -1.20 17.83 -10.18
CA LEU A 293 -0.57 18.44 -9.01
C LEU A 293 0.08 19.78 -9.35
N ALA A 294 0.90 19.83 -10.40
CA ALA A 294 1.57 21.06 -10.83
C ALA A 294 0.57 22.15 -11.22
N PHE A 295 -0.53 21.79 -11.90
CA PHE A 295 -1.58 22.72 -12.26
C PHE A 295 -2.32 23.25 -11.04
N VAL A 296 -2.69 22.39 -10.09
CA VAL A 296 -3.35 22.78 -8.84
C VAL A 296 -2.44 23.71 -8.02
N ILE A 297 -1.15 23.38 -7.89
CA ILE A 297 -0.16 24.27 -7.24
C ILE A 297 -0.13 25.63 -7.94
N TYR A 298 -0.10 25.65 -9.28
CA TYR A 298 -0.04 26.90 -10.03
C TYR A 298 -1.25 27.80 -9.77
N ILE A 299 -2.48 27.25 -9.80
CA ILE A 299 -3.70 28.05 -9.60
C ILE A 299 -3.96 28.41 -8.13
N SER A 300 -3.34 27.70 -7.17
CA SER A 300 -3.52 27.90 -5.72
C SER A 300 -2.21 28.27 -5.01
N PHE A 301 -1.25 28.87 -5.72
CA PHE A 301 0.16 28.99 -5.32
C PHE A 301 0.38 29.46 -3.88
N ASN A 302 -0.31 30.51 -3.44
CA ASN A 302 -0.13 31.05 -2.10
C ASN A 302 -0.54 30.06 -1.01
N ILE A 303 -1.68 29.39 -1.18
CA ILE A 303 -2.19 28.38 -0.23
C ILE A 303 -1.30 27.14 -0.28
N ALA A 304 -0.96 26.68 -1.49
CA ALA A 304 -0.14 25.49 -1.71
C ALA A 304 1.22 25.59 -1.02
N ILE A 305 1.96 26.70 -1.22
CA ILE A 305 3.31 26.85 -0.66
C ILE A 305 3.28 27.02 0.85
N ALA A 306 2.32 27.78 1.39
CA ALA A 306 2.14 27.91 2.83
C ALA A 306 1.81 26.55 3.46
N SER A 307 0.83 25.83 2.92
CA SER A 307 0.42 24.54 3.43
C SER A 307 1.53 23.49 3.40
N ILE A 308 2.37 23.45 2.36
CA ILE A 308 3.53 22.54 2.30
C ILE A 308 4.47 22.81 3.48
N TRP A 309 4.77 24.08 3.76
CA TRP A 309 5.64 24.44 4.88
C TRP A 309 4.99 24.09 6.22
N ASP A 310 3.76 24.53 6.43
CA ASP A 310 3.04 24.35 7.69
C ASP A 310 2.84 22.87 8.01
N SER A 311 2.45 22.06 7.03
CA SER A 311 2.29 20.61 7.18
C SER A 311 3.62 19.91 7.50
N THR A 312 4.73 20.37 6.91
CA THR A 312 6.07 19.84 7.20
C THR A 312 6.43 20.06 8.67
N VAL A 313 6.21 21.29 9.16
CA VAL A 313 6.52 21.68 10.54
C VAL A 313 5.59 20.94 11.51
N ALA A 314 4.28 20.94 11.24
CA ALA A 314 3.29 20.29 12.07
C ALA A 314 3.55 18.77 12.19
N TYR A 315 3.91 18.12 11.09
CA TYR A 315 4.27 16.70 11.11
C TYR A 315 5.51 16.44 11.96
N ALA A 316 6.57 17.21 11.78
CA ALA A 316 7.81 17.06 12.54
C ALA A 316 7.60 17.26 14.05
N GLN A 317 6.71 18.17 14.44
CA GLN A 317 6.39 18.45 15.84
C GLN A 317 5.54 17.36 16.49
N ASN A 318 4.55 16.82 15.77
CA ASN A 318 3.51 15.97 16.36
C ASN A 318 3.74 14.47 16.14
N ILE A 319 4.67 14.05 15.28
CA ILE A 319 4.87 12.63 14.95
C ILE A 319 5.09 11.75 16.19
N VAL A 320 5.81 12.24 17.21
CA VAL A 320 6.06 11.47 18.44
C VAL A 320 4.80 11.30 19.27
N ALA A 321 4.02 12.37 19.45
CA ALA A 321 2.75 12.32 20.19
C ALA A 321 1.74 11.42 19.47
N LEU A 322 1.62 11.56 18.15
CA LEU A 322 0.77 10.70 17.31
C LEU A 322 1.21 9.23 17.35
N SER A 323 2.52 8.95 17.45
CA SER A 323 3.06 7.59 17.57
C SER A 323 2.82 6.96 18.95
N ASN A 324 2.50 7.74 19.99
CA ASN A 324 2.28 7.21 21.33
C ASN A 324 0.94 6.45 21.40
N PRO A 325 0.93 5.15 21.76
CA PRO A 325 -0.31 4.39 21.87
C PRO A 325 -0.91 4.40 23.29
N HIS A 326 -0.24 5.00 24.28
CA HIS A 326 -0.63 4.92 25.69
C HIS A 326 -1.27 6.21 26.20
N GLY A 327 -2.29 6.05 27.06
CA GLY A 327 -2.93 7.18 27.74
C GLY A 327 -3.61 8.17 26.79
N ARG A 328 -4.11 7.67 25.66
CA ARG A 328 -4.77 8.47 24.64
C ARG A 328 -6.24 8.70 24.99
N GLU A 329 -6.70 9.93 24.80
CA GLU A 329 -8.10 10.32 25.00
C GLU A 329 -8.90 10.31 23.68
N ASP A 330 -8.21 10.21 22.54
CA ASP A 330 -8.78 10.20 21.19
C ASP A 330 -8.95 8.79 20.62
N THR A 331 -9.43 7.85 21.44
CA THR A 331 -9.55 6.43 21.03
C THR A 331 -10.45 6.25 19.82
N GLU A 332 -11.51 7.04 19.68
CA GLU A 332 -12.40 6.99 18.50
C GLU A 332 -11.63 7.32 17.22
N TRP A 333 -10.83 8.39 17.23
CA TRP A 333 -9.98 8.76 16.10
C TRP A 333 -8.91 7.70 15.84
N MET A 334 -8.20 7.28 16.89
CA MET A 334 -7.12 6.30 16.76
C MET A 334 -7.62 4.98 16.17
N HIS A 335 -8.78 4.49 16.62
CA HIS A 335 -9.38 3.24 16.13
C HIS A 335 -9.95 3.39 14.72
N GLY A 336 -10.68 4.49 14.47
CA GLY A 336 -11.29 4.77 13.18
C GLY A 336 -10.32 4.99 12.03
N TRP A 337 -9.15 5.55 12.35
CA TRP A 337 -8.18 5.99 11.36
C TRP A 337 -6.85 5.27 11.51
N THR A 338 -6.13 5.48 12.62
CA THR A 338 -4.74 5.06 12.74
C THR A 338 -4.56 3.55 12.71
N VAL A 339 -5.30 2.82 13.55
CA VAL A 339 -5.20 1.34 13.62
C VAL A 339 -5.64 0.72 12.30
N PHE A 340 -6.71 1.27 11.69
CA PHE A 340 -7.15 0.88 10.36
C PHE A 340 -6.05 1.10 9.31
N TYR A 341 -5.42 2.28 9.28
CA TYR A 341 -4.34 2.57 8.32
C TYR A 341 -3.16 1.63 8.50
N TRP A 342 -2.76 1.28 9.73
CA TRP A 342 -1.71 0.28 9.94
C TRP A 342 -2.08 -1.09 9.40
N ALA A 343 -3.31 -1.54 9.61
CA ALA A 343 -3.77 -2.78 8.99
C ALA A 343 -3.78 -2.69 7.45
N TRP A 344 -4.12 -1.53 6.89
CA TRP A 344 -4.13 -1.29 5.45
C TRP A 344 -2.73 -1.29 4.83
N TRP A 345 -1.78 -0.54 5.39
CA TRP A 345 -0.38 -0.56 4.93
C TRP A 345 0.23 -1.96 5.05
N VAL A 346 -0.09 -2.70 6.11
CA VAL A 346 0.35 -4.09 6.25
C VAL A 346 -0.25 -4.96 5.14
N SER A 347 -1.53 -4.82 4.83
CA SER A 347 -2.20 -5.66 3.83
C SER A 347 -1.73 -5.42 2.40
N TRP A 348 -1.31 -4.19 2.10
CA TRP A 348 -0.71 -3.81 0.82
C TRP A 348 0.77 -4.19 0.69
N SER A 349 1.45 -4.47 1.80
CA SER A 349 2.89 -4.65 1.81
C SER A 349 3.45 -5.80 0.96
N PRO A 350 2.77 -6.95 0.75
CA PRO A 350 3.25 -7.97 -0.19
C PRO A 350 3.27 -7.47 -1.63
N PHE A 351 2.20 -6.78 -2.05
CA PHE A 351 2.05 -6.21 -3.38
C PHE A 351 3.13 -5.16 -3.67
N VAL A 352 3.17 -4.11 -2.85
CA VAL A 352 4.13 -3.01 -3.06
C VAL A 352 5.56 -3.49 -2.83
N GLY A 353 5.76 -4.34 -1.82
CA GLY A 353 7.06 -4.90 -1.49
C GLY A 353 7.67 -5.72 -2.62
N MET A 354 6.88 -6.56 -3.30
CA MET A 354 7.37 -7.35 -4.43
C MET A 354 7.78 -6.46 -5.61
N PHE A 355 6.99 -5.43 -5.92
CA PHE A 355 7.33 -4.49 -7.00
C PHE A 355 8.64 -3.76 -6.69
N ILE A 356 8.74 -3.15 -5.52
CA ILE A 356 9.94 -2.41 -5.09
C ILE A 356 11.15 -3.34 -5.09
N ALA A 357 11.00 -4.59 -4.65
CA ALA A 357 12.08 -5.56 -4.67
C ALA A 357 12.64 -5.75 -6.09
N ARG A 358 11.77 -6.05 -7.06
CA ARG A 358 12.16 -6.34 -8.46
C ARG A 358 13.03 -5.25 -9.09
N VAL A 359 12.70 -3.99 -8.84
CA VAL A 359 13.38 -2.84 -9.48
C VAL A 359 14.63 -2.37 -8.72
N SER A 360 14.99 -3.00 -7.60
CA SER A 360 16.00 -2.49 -6.66
C SER A 360 17.32 -3.26 -6.62
N LYS A 361 17.51 -4.23 -7.52
CA LYS A 361 18.77 -4.98 -7.62
C LYS A 361 19.95 -4.05 -7.91
N GLY A 362 21.08 -4.30 -7.24
CA GLY A 362 22.32 -3.53 -7.35
C GLY A 362 22.40 -2.30 -6.45
N ARG A 363 21.34 -1.95 -5.71
CA ARG A 363 21.35 -0.86 -4.71
C ARG A 363 21.97 -1.32 -3.40
N THR A 364 22.56 -0.39 -2.64
CA THR A 364 22.96 -0.71 -1.26
C THR A 364 21.73 -0.72 -0.34
N VAL A 365 21.74 -1.52 0.72
CA VAL A 365 20.64 -1.58 1.69
C VAL A 365 20.34 -0.19 2.28
N ARG A 366 21.37 0.62 2.53
CA ARG A 366 21.21 1.99 3.03
C ARG A 366 20.51 2.90 2.01
N GLU A 367 21.00 2.91 0.78
CA GLU A 367 20.41 3.68 -0.33
C GLU A 367 18.95 3.26 -0.54
N PHE A 368 18.70 1.96 -0.50
CA PHE A 368 17.37 1.36 -0.64
C PHE A 368 16.40 1.86 0.44
N ILE A 369 16.74 1.67 1.72
CA ILE A 369 15.85 2.06 2.84
C ILE A 369 15.57 3.56 2.79
N PHE A 370 16.61 4.37 2.59
CA PHE A 370 16.46 5.82 2.51
C PHE A 370 15.52 6.22 1.37
N ALA A 371 15.75 5.70 0.16
CA ALA A 371 14.94 6.07 -1.00
C ALA A 371 13.49 5.60 -0.88
N VAL A 372 13.26 4.37 -0.42
CA VAL A 372 11.90 3.79 -0.30
C VAL A 372 11.07 4.51 0.76
N ILE A 373 11.69 5.00 1.83
CA ILE A 373 10.97 5.72 2.90
C ILE A 373 10.85 7.21 2.58
N VAL A 374 11.96 7.87 2.30
CA VAL A 374 12.01 9.34 2.28
C VAL A 374 11.41 9.91 1.00
N ILE A 375 11.72 9.34 -0.17
CA ILE A 375 11.31 9.94 -1.45
C ILE A 375 9.79 9.93 -1.60
N PRO A 376 9.08 8.80 -1.38
CA PRO A 376 7.64 8.82 -1.45
C PRO A 376 7.00 9.66 -0.34
N THR A 377 7.56 9.67 0.88
CA THR A 377 7.07 10.56 1.96
C THR A 377 7.10 12.02 1.54
N VAL A 378 8.17 12.48 0.86
CA VAL A 378 8.26 13.88 0.39
C VAL A 378 7.23 14.20 -0.68
N VAL A 379 7.00 13.30 -1.63
CA VAL A 379 6.01 13.57 -2.68
C VAL A 379 4.59 13.51 -2.12
N THR A 380 4.31 12.56 -1.23
CA THR A 380 3.04 12.49 -0.52
C THR A 380 2.82 13.71 0.37
N LEU A 381 3.86 14.22 1.03
CA LEU A 381 3.82 15.49 1.76
C LEU A 381 3.38 16.64 0.87
N ILE A 382 3.99 16.80 -0.30
CA ILE A 382 3.59 17.85 -1.25
C ILE A 382 2.13 17.66 -1.67
N TRP A 383 1.75 16.43 -2.04
CA TRP A 383 0.39 16.12 -2.49
C TRP A 383 -0.66 16.41 -1.41
N MET A 384 -0.53 15.78 -0.25
CA MET A 384 -1.47 15.93 0.86
C MET A 384 -1.55 17.38 1.32
N SER A 385 -0.41 18.08 1.41
CA SER A 385 -0.39 19.49 1.80
C SER A 385 -1.12 20.39 0.82
N VAL A 386 -0.95 20.19 -0.48
CA VAL A 386 -1.61 21.03 -1.48
C VAL A 386 -3.12 20.83 -1.43
N PHE A 387 -3.60 19.59 -1.58
CA PHE A 387 -5.03 19.33 -1.65
C PHE A 387 -5.73 19.52 -0.30
N GLY A 388 -5.14 19.02 0.78
CA GLY A 388 -5.66 19.18 2.14
C GLY A 388 -5.62 20.63 2.61
N GLY A 389 -4.55 21.36 2.29
CA GLY A 389 -4.43 22.79 2.60
C GLY A 389 -5.51 23.64 1.96
N ILE A 390 -5.82 23.40 0.68
CA ILE A 390 -6.92 24.08 -0.02
C ILE A 390 -8.25 23.74 0.64
N ALA A 391 -8.48 22.46 0.96
CA ALA A 391 -9.72 22.02 1.60
C ALA A 391 -9.92 22.71 2.96
N LEU A 392 -8.90 22.71 3.82
CA LEU A 392 -8.95 23.36 5.12
C LEU A 392 -9.09 24.88 5.00
N ASP A 393 -8.43 25.52 4.03
CA ASP A 393 -8.61 26.95 3.76
C ASP A 393 -10.07 27.28 3.40
N GLN A 394 -10.71 26.46 2.56
CA GLN A 394 -12.13 26.63 2.24
C GLN A 394 -13.05 26.43 3.45
N VAL A 395 -12.78 25.45 4.33
CA VAL A 395 -13.56 25.23 5.56
C VAL A 395 -13.41 26.40 6.55
N VAL A 396 -12.20 26.91 6.73
CA VAL A 396 -11.92 28.06 7.61
C VAL A 396 -12.59 29.32 7.08
N ASN A 397 -12.46 29.58 5.78
CA ASN A 397 -12.96 30.80 5.14
C ASN A 397 -14.43 30.71 4.68
N LYS A 398 -15.11 29.59 4.93
CA LYS A 398 -16.50 29.32 4.52
C LYS A 398 -16.74 29.51 3.01
N VAL A 399 -15.79 29.02 2.21
CA VAL A 399 -15.82 29.12 0.74
C VAL A 399 -16.39 27.84 0.13
N GLY A 400 -17.37 27.98 -0.76
CA GLY A 400 -17.96 26.87 -1.51
C GLY A 400 -18.78 25.90 -0.63
N GLU A 401 -19.19 24.79 -1.24
CA GLU A 401 -20.01 23.76 -0.60
C GLU A 401 -19.31 23.14 0.61
N LEU A 402 -18.03 22.77 0.45
CA LEU A 402 -17.21 22.24 1.54
C LEU A 402 -17.06 23.25 2.68
N GLY A 403 -16.89 24.53 2.36
CA GLY A 403 -16.72 25.58 3.35
C GLY A 403 -17.97 25.83 4.18
N ALA A 404 -19.14 25.85 3.53
CA ALA A 404 -20.42 26.11 4.16
C ALA A 404 -20.89 24.94 5.03
N ASN A 405 -20.75 23.71 4.53
CA ASN A 405 -21.38 22.53 5.12
C ASN A 405 -20.39 21.55 5.79
N GLY A 406 -19.08 21.80 5.68
CA GLY A 406 -18.06 20.86 6.15
C GLY A 406 -18.02 19.58 5.31
N LEU A 407 -17.40 18.54 5.87
CA LEU A 407 -17.42 17.21 5.25
C LEU A 407 -18.85 16.66 5.32
N THR A 408 -19.43 16.23 4.20
CA THR A 408 -20.79 15.65 4.13
C THR A 408 -20.80 14.28 3.47
N ASP A 409 -20.08 14.14 2.35
CA ASP A 409 -19.79 12.88 1.69
C ASP A 409 -18.31 12.84 1.33
N ILE A 410 -17.65 11.80 1.83
CA ILE A 410 -16.20 11.61 1.71
C ILE A 410 -15.75 11.34 0.26
N SER A 411 -16.63 10.76 -0.55
CA SER A 411 -16.37 10.46 -1.96
C SER A 411 -16.55 11.67 -2.88
N LEU A 412 -17.31 12.68 -2.45
CA LEU A 412 -17.54 13.92 -3.19
C LEU A 412 -16.57 15.05 -2.80
N THR A 413 -15.88 14.94 -1.67
CA THR A 413 -15.14 16.05 -1.07
C THR A 413 -14.12 16.68 -2.02
N LEU A 414 -13.41 15.87 -2.81
CA LEU A 414 -12.47 16.36 -3.83
C LEU A 414 -13.15 17.27 -4.86
N PHE A 415 -14.35 16.93 -5.29
CA PHE A 415 -15.09 17.70 -6.30
C PHE A 415 -15.69 18.98 -5.70
N HIS A 416 -16.14 18.93 -4.45
CA HIS A 416 -16.57 20.15 -3.73
C HIS A 416 -15.43 21.15 -3.55
N VAL A 417 -14.19 20.67 -3.34
CA VAL A 417 -13.01 21.55 -3.34
C VAL A 417 -12.84 22.25 -4.68
N TYR A 418 -12.96 21.48 -5.77
CA TYR A 418 -12.79 22.00 -7.12
C TYR A 418 -13.86 23.00 -7.53
N ASP A 419 -15.10 22.89 -7.06
CA ASP A 419 -16.17 23.84 -7.37
C ASP A 419 -15.85 25.28 -6.96
N ALA A 420 -15.08 25.44 -5.88
CA ALA A 420 -14.59 26.73 -5.42
C ALA A 420 -13.29 27.18 -6.11
N MET A 421 -12.76 26.40 -7.06
CA MET A 421 -11.52 26.68 -7.76
C MET A 421 -11.73 27.06 -9.24
N PRO A 422 -10.82 27.86 -9.83
CA PRO A 422 -10.79 28.07 -11.27
C PRO A 422 -10.67 26.76 -12.04
N PHE A 423 -11.33 26.69 -13.20
CA PHE A 423 -11.32 25.52 -14.09
C PHE A 423 -11.90 24.23 -13.48
N SER A 424 -12.81 24.33 -12.48
CA SER A 424 -13.45 23.20 -11.78
C SER A 424 -13.78 22.01 -12.69
N SER A 425 -14.49 22.24 -13.80
CA SER A 425 -14.90 21.15 -14.70
C SER A 425 -13.73 20.41 -15.32
N ILE A 426 -12.65 21.10 -15.69
CA ILE A 426 -11.46 20.50 -16.30
C ILE A 426 -10.73 19.63 -15.28
N ILE A 427 -10.46 20.18 -14.09
CA ILE A 427 -9.74 19.45 -13.03
C ILE A 427 -10.57 18.28 -12.49
N SER A 428 -11.89 18.41 -12.43
CA SER A 428 -12.81 17.33 -12.04
C SER A 428 -12.79 16.19 -13.05
N VAL A 429 -12.92 16.47 -14.35
CA VAL A 429 -12.84 15.44 -15.41
C VAL A 429 -11.47 14.78 -15.40
N LEU A 430 -10.39 15.56 -15.25
CA LEU A 430 -9.04 15.03 -15.18
C LEU A 430 -8.85 14.10 -13.97
N SER A 431 -9.38 14.47 -12.80
CA SER A 431 -9.35 13.63 -11.61
C SER A 431 -10.18 12.37 -11.77
N ILE A 432 -11.36 12.40 -12.41
CA ILE A 432 -12.14 11.19 -12.72
C ILE A 432 -11.32 10.23 -13.59
N VAL A 433 -10.72 10.74 -14.68
CA VAL A 433 -9.85 9.93 -15.54
C VAL A 433 -8.69 9.34 -14.73
N LEU A 434 -8.06 10.16 -13.88
CA LEU A 434 -6.93 9.72 -13.06
C LEU A 434 -7.34 8.63 -12.05
N ILE A 435 -8.51 8.76 -11.39
CA ILE A 435 -9.06 7.73 -10.49
C ILE A 435 -9.25 6.41 -11.25
N LEU A 436 -9.86 6.46 -12.44
CA LEU A 436 -10.08 5.27 -13.27
C LEU A 436 -8.75 4.63 -13.70
N VAL A 437 -7.76 5.43 -14.11
CA VAL A 437 -6.44 4.92 -14.52
C VAL A 437 -5.68 4.32 -13.33
N PHE A 438 -5.73 4.94 -12.14
CA PHE A 438 -5.16 4.38 -10.93
C PHE A 438 -5.80 3.04 -10.58
N PHE A 439 -7.12 2.93 -10.68
CA PHE A 439 -7.84 1.69 -10.47
C PHE A 439 -7.34 0.61 -11.43
N ILE A 440 -7.38 0.86 -12.74
CA ILE A 440 -6.94 -0.10 -13.77
C ILE A 440 -5.49 -0.55 -13.50
N THR A 441 -4.59 0.39 -13.25
CA THR A 441 -3.16 0.11 -13.06
C THR A 441 -2.91 -0.69 -11.77
N SER A 442 -3.66 -0.40 -10.71
CA SER A 442 -3.55 -1.11 -9.42
C SER A 442 -4.03 -2.55 -9.54
N SER A 443 -5.15 -2.80 -10.21
CA SER A 443 -5.66 -4.16 -10.41
C SER A 443 -4.77 -4.98 -11.36
N ASP A 444 -4.25 -4.38 -12.43
CA ASP A 444 -3.30 -5.02 -13.34
C ASP A 444 -2.01 -5.43 -12.59
N SER A 445 -1.41 -4.50 -11.86
CA SER A 445 -0.17 -4.77 -11.10
C SER A 445 -0.41 -5.73 -9.93
N GLY A 446 -1.55 -5.60 -9.25
CA GLY A 446 -1.95 -6.42 -8.10
C GLY A 446 -2.14 -7.88 -8.47
N SER A 447 -2.92 -8.13 -9.52
CA SER A 447 -3.18 -9.48 -10.03
C SER A 447 -1.89 -10.18 -10.48
N LEU A 448 -0.93 -9.45 -11.04
CA LEU A 448 0.40 -9.98 -11.39
C LEU A 448 1.21 -10.43 -10.17
N VAL A 449 1.14 -9.70 -9.05
CA VAL A 449 1.84 -10.08 -7.83
C VAL A 449 1.18 -11.29 -7.18
N ILE A 450 -0.15 -11.31 -7.08
CA ILE A 450 -0.89 -12.45 -6.55
C ILE A 450 -0.60 -13.70 -7.39
N ASP A 451 -0.64 -13.57 -8.71
CA ASP A 451 -0.29 -14.65 -9.65
C ASP A 451 1.14 -15.15 -9.39
N SER A 452 2.11 -14.26 -9.26
CA SER A 452 3.51 -14.63 -8.95
C SER A 452 3.63 -15.41 -7.63
N ILE A 453 2.90 -15.02 -6.58
CA ILE A 453 2.88 -15.75 -5.29
C ILE A 453 2.22 -17.12 -5.49
N THR A 454 1.07 -17.16 -6.15
CA THR A 454 0.29 -18.38 -6.37
C THR A 454 0.83 -19.30 -7.46
N ALA A 455 1.88 -18.89 -8.17
CA ALA A 455 2.68 -19.70 -9.10
C ALA A 455 4.04 -20.11 -8.51
N GLY A 456 4.24 -19.96 -7.20
CA GLY A 456 5.44 -20.46 -6.50
C GLY A 456 6.66 -19.56 -6.68
N GLY A 457 6.44 -18.26 -6.92
CA GLY A 457 7.50 -17.28 -7.14
C GLY A 457 8.02 -17.23 -8.57
N LYS A 458 7.34 -17.86 -9.54
CA LYS A 458 7.66 -17.73 -10.97
C LYS A 458 7.35 -16.31 -11.45
N ILE A 459 8.27 -15.72 -12.19
CA ILE A 459 8.16 -14.34 -12.69
C ILE A 459 7.17 -14.26 -13.86
N ASP A 460 7.12 -15.29 -14.72
CA ASP A 460 6.24 -15.37 -15.88
C ASP A 460 5.16 -16.42 -15.68
N ALA A 461 4.11 -16.06 -14.94
CA ALA A 461 2.96 -16.94 -14.76
C ALA A 461 1.92 -16.79 -15.90
N PRO A 462 1.20 -17.87 -16.28
CA PRO A 462 0.24 -17.88 -17.38
C PRO A 462 -0.89 -16.85 -17.33
N VAL A 463 -1.25 -16.28 -18.49
CA VAL A 463 -2.32 -15.28 -18.64
C VAL A 463 -3.67 -15.70 -18.02
N PRO A 464 -4.18 -16.95 -18.15
CA PRO A 464 -5.46 -17.32 -17.57
C PRO A 464 -5.54 -17.14 -16.04
N GLN A 465 -4.44 -17.36 -15.31
CA GLN A 465 -4.38 -17.15 -13.86
C GLN A 465 -4.51 -15.69 -13.49
N ARG A 466 -3.83 -14.82 -14.24
CA ARG A 466 -3.89 -13.38 -14.02
C ARG A 466 -5.30 -12.83 -14.28
N ILE A 467 -5.96 -13.30 -15.34
CA ILE A 467 -7.37 -12.97 -15.62
C ILE A 467 -8.25 -13.40 -14.45
N PHE A 468 -8.04 -14.62 -13.92
CA PHE A 468 -8.78 -15.09 -12.75
C PHE A 468 -8.62 -14.15 -11.55
N TRP A 469 -7.38 -13.77 -11.19
CA TRP A 469 -7.14 -12.89 -10.05
C TRP A 469 -7.68 -11.47 -10.26
N ALA A 470 -7.54 -10.89 -11.45
CA ALA A 470 -8.13 -9.58 -11.76
C ALA A 470 -9.66 -9.59 -11.63
N CYS A 471 -10.32 -10.65 -12.10
CA CYS A 471 -11.77 -10.81 -11.93
C CYS A 471 -12.17 -11.00 -10.45
N ILE A 472 -11.38 -11.74 -9.67
CA ILE A 472 -11.63 -11.94 -8.24
C ILE A 472 -11.51 -10.63 -7.46
N GLU A 473 -10.49 -9.81 -7.72
CA GLU A 473 -10.35 -8.48 -7.11
C GLU A 473 -11.58 -7.59 -7.35
N GLY A 474 -12.02 -7.49 -8.61
CA GLY A 474 -13.23 -6.75 -8.98
C GLY A 474 -14.49 -7.32 -8.34
N SER A 475 -14.58 -8.65 -8.21
CA SER A 475 -15.71 -9.32 -7.55
C SER A 475 -15.76 -9.02 -6.05
N ILE A 476 -14.61 -9.02 -5.37
CA ILE A 476 -14.54 -8.65 -3.94
C ILE A 476 -15.00 -7.20 -3.77
N ALA A 477 -14.46 -6.27 -4.57
CA ALA A 477 -14.87 -4.86 -4.49
C ALA A 477 -16.38 -4.69 -4.73
N ALA A 478 -16.94 -5.36 -5.74
CA ALA A 478 -18.37 -5.31 -6.05
C ALA A 478 -19.24 -5.85 -4.91
N VAL A 479 -18.93 -7.04 -4.39
CA VAL A 479 -19.72 -7.68 -3.32
C VAL A 479 -19.64 -6.86 -2.02
N MET A 480 -18.44 -6.37 -1.66
CA MET A 480 -18.27 -5.58 -0.44
C MET A 480 -18.98 -4.23 -0.51
N LEU A 481 -18.93 -3.54 -1.66
CA LEU A 481 -19.71 -2.31 -1.88
C LEU A 481 -21.22 -2.57 -1.81
N TRP A 482 -21.68 -3.67 -2.42
CA TRP A 482 -23.10 -4.05 -2.40
C TRP A 482 -23.60 -4.31 -0.98
N ILE A 483 -22.81 -5.03 -0.17
CA ILE A 483 -23.17 -5.37 1.22
C ILE A 483 -23.12 -4.15 2.14
N GLY A 484 -22.09 -3.33 2.01
CA GLY A 484 -21.96 -2.17 2.87
C GLY A 484 -23.00 -1.09 2.56
N GLY A 485 -23.43 -0.96 1.30
CA GLY A 485 -24.42 0.03 0.90
C GLY A 485 -23.97 1.45 1.29
N LYS A 486 -24.69 2.10 2.23
CA LYS A 486 -24.28 3.40 2.79
C LYS A 486 -23.02 3.34 3.66
N GLU A 487 -22.70 2.16 4.20
CA GLU A 487 -21.50 1.85 4.98
C GLU A 487 -20.50 0.99 4.18
N ALA A 488 -20.50 1.17 2.85
CA ALA A 488 -19.58 0.51 1.94
C ALA A 488 -18.11 0.64 2.36
N LEU A 489 -17.72 1.80 2.90
CA LEU A 489 -16.37 2.01 3.44
C LEU A 489 -16.07 1.00 4.56
N GLN A 490 -16.92 0.92 5.59
CA GLN A 490 -16.72 0.06 6.74
C GLN A 490 -16.66 -1.42 6.36
N ALA A 491 -17.52 -1.83 5.40
CA ALA A 491 -17.49 -3.17 4.85
C ALA A 491 -16.12 -3.48 4.22
N LEU A 492 -15.64 -2.63 3.30
CA LEU A 492 -14.33 -2.79 2.65
C LEU A 492 -13.18 -2.90 3.67
N GLN A 493 -13.18 -2.05 4.70
CA GLN A 493 -12.15 -2.03 5.75
C GLN A 493 -12.07 -3.33 6.56
N SER A 494 -13.17 -4.08 6.70
CA SER A 494 -13.22 -5.26 7.57
C SER A 494 -12.28 -6.38 7.09
N GLY A 495 -12.25 -6.66 5.79
CA GLY A 495 -11.35 -7.66 5.20
C GLY A 495 -9.88 -7.29 5.34
N VAL A 496 -9.57 -5.99 5.26
CA VAL A 496 -8.22 -5.45 5.47
C VAL A 496 -7.76 -5.67 6.90
N VAL A 497 -8.58 -5.33 7.89
CA VAL A 497 -8.24 -5.49 9.31
C VAL A 497 -8.11 -6.97 9.68
N ALA A 498 -9.05 -7.80 9.22
CA ALA A 498 -9.06 -9.24 9.49
C ALA A 498 -7.81 -9.96 8.96
N THR A 499 -7.34 -9.58 7.77
CA THR A 499 -6.12 -10.18 7.18
C THR A 499 -4.84 -9.47 7.60
N GLY A 500 -4.90 -8.17 7.91
CA GLY A 500 -3.77 -7.36 8.33
C GLY A 500 -3.22 -7.75 9.70
N LEU A 501 -4.07 -8.18 10.64
CA LEU A 501 -3.63 -8.64 11.96
C LEU A 501 -2.63 -9.81 11.89
N PRO A 502 -2.99 -10.99 11.33
CA PRO A 502 -2.05 -12.10 11.25
C PRO A 502 -0.84 -11.77 10.37
N PHE A 503 -1.02 -10.93 9.34
CA PHE A 503 0.10 -10.55 8.48
C PHE A 503 1.08 -9.59 9.18
N THR A 504 0.64 -8.77 10.12
CA THR A 504 1.54 -7.93 10.95
C THR A 504 2.52 -8.80 11.74
N LEU A 505 2.05 -9.92 12.30
CA LEU A 505 2.92 -10.89 12.98
C LEU A 505 3.94 -11.50 12.01
N VAL A 506 3.53 -11.82 10.77
CA VAL A 506 4.42 -12.30 9.71
C VAL A 506 5.54 -11.28 9.46
N LEU A 507 5.22 -9.98 9.35
CA LEU A 507 6.21 -8.93 9.13
C LEU A 507 7.21 -8.77 10.29
N LEU A 508 6.74 -8.86 11.54
CA LEU A 508 7.61 -8.81 12.73
C LEU A 508 8.62 -9.96 12.73
N VAL A 509 8.16 -11.19 12.42
CA VAL A 509 9.06 -12.36 12.34
C VAL A 509 10.01 -12.23 11.14
N MET A 510 9.54 -11.66 10.03
CA MET A 510 10.35 -11.38 8.83
C MET A 510 11.54 -10.47 9.15
N CYS A 511 11.36 -9.46 10.02
CA CYS A 511 12.44 -8.59 10.49
C CYS A 511 13.59 -9.37 11.14
N VAL A 512 13.27 -10.37 11.98
CA VAL A 512 14.28 -11.22 12.63
C VAL A 512 15.03 -12.04 11.58
N SER A 513 14.31 -12.60 10.62
CA SER A 513 14.90 -13.38 9.53
C SER A 513 15.82 -12.54 8.64
N LEU A 514 15.38 -11.33 8.29
CA LEU A 514 16.17 -10.37 7.50
C LEU A 514 17.49 -10.02 8.18
N ILE A 515 17.50 -9.77 9.50
CA ILE A 515 18.75 -9.56 10.24
C ILE A 515 19.68 -10.77 10.14
N LYS A 516 19.16 -12.00 10.30
CA LYS A 516 19.98 -13.22 10.16
C LYS A 516 20.56 -13.36 8.76
N GLY A 517 19.74 -13.07 7.74
CA GLY A 517 20.14 -13.03 6.33
C GLY A 517 21.26 -12.03 6.10
N LEU A 518 21.04 -10.75 6.40
CA LEU A 518 22.02 -9.68 6.21
C LEU A 518 23.32 -9.93 6.97
N ARG A 519 23.25 -10.44 8.20
CA ARG A 519 24.46 -10.77 8.99
C ARG A 519 25.32 -11.87 8.36
N SER A 520 24.72 -12.76 7.56
CA SER A 520 25.49 -13.80 6.84
C SER A 520 26.39 -13.22 5.73
N GLU A 521 26.07 -12.03 5.21
CA GLU A 521 26.84 -11.34 4.18
C GLU A 521 27.98 -10.48 4.73
N LEU A 522 27.87 -10.00 5.98
CA LEU A 522 28.85 -9.10 6.60
C LEU A 522 30.31 -9.52 6.45
N PRO A 523 30.70 -10.81 6.57
CA PRO A 523 32.10 -11.22 6.39
C PRO A 523 32.71 -10.77 5.05
N ALA A 524 31.93 -10.74 3.97
CA ALA A 524 32.42 -10.31 2.66
C ALA A 524 32.69 -8.79 2.56
N TYR A 525 32.19 -8.02 3.51
CA TYR A 525 32.35 -6.56 3.60
C TYR A 525 33.31 -6.13 4.72
N LYS A 526 33.85 -7.09 5.50
CA LYS A 526 34.86 -6.83 6.55
C LYS A 526 36.30 -6.93 6.03
N GLY A 527 36.54 -7.63 4.92
CA GLY A 527 37.88 -7.85 4.35
C GLY A 527 38.60 -6.62 3.81
N ASP A 528 37.89 -5.51 3.59
CA ASP A 528 38.47 -4.28 3.01
C ASP A 528 39.08 -3.33 4.08
N ALA A 529 39.04 -3.70 5.37
CA ALA A 529 39.46 -2.81 6.47
C ALA A 529 40.93 -2.96 6.90
N ILE A 530 41.64 -4.04 6.55
CA ILE A 530 43.04 -4.24 6.96
C ILE A 530 43.80 -5.05 5.90
N LEU A 531 44.43 -4.36 4.96
CA LEU A 531 45.73 -4.79 4.45
C LEU A 531 46.68 -3.61 4.74
N PRO A 532 47.61 -3.75 5.70
CA PRO A 532 48.73 -2.81 5.75
C PRO A 532 49.44 -2.94 4.41
N ALA A 533 49.75 -1.81 3.78
CA ALA A 533 50.70 -1.77 2.68
C ALA A 533 52.03 -2.33 3.19
N THR A 534 52.23 -3.64 3.04
CA THR A 534 53.55 -4.22 3.15
C THR A 534 54.28 -3.84 1.88
N ALA A 535 55.21 -2.92 2.07
CA ALA A 535 56.28 -2.60 1.14
C ALA A 535 56.84 -3.87 0.50
N ARG A 536 56.90 -3.86 -0.83
CA ARG A 536 57.91 -4.57 -1.61
C ARG A 536 58.55 -3.56 -2.54
#